data_AF-A0A814WGQ1-F1
#
_entry.id   AF-A0A814WGQ1-F1
#
_cell.length_a   1.000
_cell.length_b   1.000
_cell.length_c   1.000
_cell.angle_alpha   90.00
_cell.angle_beta   90.00
_cell.angle_gamma   90.00
#
_symmetry.space_group_name_H-M   'P 1'
#
loop_
_entity.id
_entity.type
_entity.pdbx_description
1 polymer ?
#
loop_
_entity_poly.entity_id
_entity_poly.type
_entity_poly.pdbx_seq_one_letter_code
_entity_poly.pdbx_strand_id
1 'polypeptide(L)'
;VNDNWAMDVIQDETGMIPDQETVANLLKKCRSLVNMIKRSSILTSFFDCERMKANIKCTLSGDMKTRWNSSFIMINSLLKLRVIIETLFKEKYDLNVRRDQITRLIAMELLTDDWTLLEKLHYVLEPFYVATTIMSGRSYSTIGICYYL
;
A
#
# COMPACT_ATOMS: atom_id res chain seq x y z
N VAL A 1 -18.78 35.76 -31.94
CA VAL A 1 -19.30 34.51 -31.36
C VAL A 1 -18.52 34.30 -30.09
N ASN A 2 -19.17 34.58 -28.95
CA ASN A 2 -18.53 34.67 -27.64
C ASN A 2 -18.40 33.24 -27.10
N ASP A 3 -17.16 32.79 -26.92
CA ASP A 3 -16.82 31.45 -26.45
C ASP A 3 -17.12 31.35 -24.95
N ASN A 4 -18.35 30.95 -24.64
CA ASN A 4 -18.82 30.59 -23.30
C ASN A 4 -18.19 29.26 -22.83
N TRP A 5 -16.90 29.28 -22.50
CA TRP A 5 -16.22 28.18 -21.77
C TRP A 5 -16.11 28.47 -20.26
N ALA A 6 -16.98 29.32 -19.72
CA ALA A 6 -16.96 29.73 -18.31
C ALA A 6 -18.21 29.27 -17.53
N MET A 7 -18.70 28.06 -17.77
CA MET A 7 -19.71 27.45 -16.91
C MET A 7 -19.40 25.97 -16.72
N ASP A 8 -19.43 25.55 -15.45
CA ASP A 8 -19.24 24.19 -14.93
C ASP A 8 -17.83 23.74 -14.53
N VAL A 9 -16.93 24.69 -14.23
CA VAL A 9 -15.96 24.41 -13.16
C VAL A 9 -16.70 24.58 -11.86
N ILE A 10 -17.27 23.47 -11.36
CA ILE A 10 -17.69 23.33 -9.97
C ILE A 10 -16.47 23.71 -9.13
N GLN A 11 -16.45 24.94 -8.62
CA GLN A 11 -15.64 25.30 -7.47
C GLN A 11 -16.24 24.54 -6.30
N ASP A 12 -15.87 23.27 -6.17
CA ASP A 12 -16.23 22.52 -4.98
C ASP A 12 -15.31 23.01 -3.86
N GLU A 13 -15.92 23.82 -3.00
CA GLU A 13 -15.37 24.32 -1.75
C GLU A 13 -14.78 23.17 -0.95
N THR A 14 -13.44 23.07 -0.91
CA THR A 14 -12.61 22.66 0.25
C THR A 14 -13.26 21.74 1.30
N GLY A 15 -13.90 20.68 0.86
CA GLY A 15 -14.48 19.63 1.68
C GLY A 15 -13.91 18.31 1.22
N MET A 16 -12.67 18.00 1.63
CA MET A 16 -12.18 16.63 1.49
C MET A 16 -13.18 15.72 2.20
N ILE A 17 -13.85 14.87 1.43
CA ILE A 17 -14.77 13.86 1.95
C ILE A 17 -13.98 13.07 3.01
N PRO A 18 -14.49 12.91 4.25
CA PRO A 18 -13.76 12.28 5.35
C PRO A 18 -13.17 10.91 4.98
N ASP A 19 -13.80 10.21 4.04
CA ASP A 19 -13.37 8.91 3.52
C ASP A 19 -12.09 8.99 2.66
N GLN A 20 -11.85 10.08 1.94
CA GLN A 20 -10.61 10.25 1.17
C GLN A 20 -9.41 10.54 2.08
N GLU A 21 -9.63 11.32 3.14
CA GLU A 21 -8.58 11.65 4.10
C GLU A 21 -8.16 10.40 4.90
N THR A 22 -9.13 9.58 5.32
CA THR A 22 -8.86 8.31 6.02
C THR A 22 -8.05 7.35 5.15
N VAL A 23 -8.43 7.17 3.88
CA VAL A 23 -7.66 6.35 2.93
C VAL A 23 -6.25 6.91 2.74
N ALA A 24 -6.10 8.23 2.57
CA ALA A 24 -4.79 8.86 2.41
C ALA A 24 -3.90 8.64 3.63
N ASN A 25 -4.46 8.78 4.84
CA ASN A 25 -3.75 8.59 6.10
C ASN A 25 -3.39 7.12 6.34
N LEU A 26 -4.28 6.18 6.03
CA LEU A 26 -3.99 4.75 6.05
C LEU A 26 -2.82 4.39 5.12
N LEU A 27 -2.83 4.89 3.88
CA LEU A 27 -1.73 4.63 2.95
C LEU A 27 -0.41 5.27 3.42
N LYS A 28 -0.44 6.46 4.04
CA LYS A 28 0.75 7.07 4.67
C LYS A 28 1.29 6.21 5.82
N LYS A 29 0.40 5.66 6.65
CA LYS A 29 0.74 4.73 7.74
C LYS A 29 1.41 3.48 7.21
N CYS A 30 0.82 2.84 6.19
CA CYS A 30 1.39 1.68 5.50
C CYS A 30 2.79 1.95 4.94
N ARG A 31 2.97 3.07 4.23
CA ARG A 31 4.29 3.49 3.70
C ARG A 31 5.32 3.64 4.80
N SER A 32 4.93 4.28 5.89
CA SER A 32 5.82 4.56 7.01
C SER A 32 6.26 3.28 7.72
N LEU A 33 5.33 2.34 7.92
CA LEU A 33 5.60 1.01 8.45
C LEU A 33 6.59 0.25 7.56
N VAL A 34 6.31 0.16 6.26
CA VAL A 34 7.17 -0.53 5.28
C VAL A 34 8.58 0.07 5.25
N ASN A 35 8.66 1.40 5.23
CA ASN A 35 9.94 2.11 5.21
C ASN A 35 10.75 1.89 6.49
N MET A 36 10.10 1.84 7.65
CA MET A 36 10.77 1.61 8.92
C MET A 36 11.31 0.18 9.03
N ILE A 37 10.51 -0.82 8.63
CA ILE A 37 10.96 -2.23 8.58
C ILE A 37 12.19 -2.34 7.67
N LYS A 38 12.12 -1.80 6.45
CA LYS A 38 13.22 -1.84 5.48
C LYS A 38 14.49 -1.08 5.89
N ARG A 39 14.36 -0.05 6.72
CA ARG A 39 15.52 0.72 7.22
C ARG A 39 16.20 0.07 8.41
N SER A 40 15.50 -0.79 9.14
CA SER A 40 16.04 -1.49 10.29
C SER A 40 16.56 -2.86 9.89
N SER A 41 17.86 -3.10 10.09
CA SER A 41 18.47 -4.41 9.86
C SER A 41 17.81 -5.49 10.74
N ILE A 42 17.54 -5.17 12.01
CA ILE A 42 16.92 -6.10 12.97
C ILE A 42 15.52 -6.50 12.52
N LEU A 43 14.68 -5.54 12.12
CA LEU A 43 13.33 -5.82 11.65
C LEU A 43 13.37 -6.58 10.33
N THR A 44 14.27 -6.22 9.41
CA THR A 44 14.42 -6.93 8.13
C THR A 44 14.83 -8.38 8.36
N SER A 45 15.82 -8.65 9.23
CA SER A 45 16.25 -10.00 9.57
C SER A 45 15.15 -10.81 10.26
N PHE A 46 14.36 -10.18 11.15
CA PHE A 46 13.18 -10.81 11.73
C PHE A 46 12.18 -11.23 10.64
N PHE A 47 11.82 -10.31 9.74
CA PHE A 47 10.91 -10.61 8.62
C PHE A 47 11.45 -11.72 7.74
N ASP A 48 12.73 -11.72 7.40
CA ASP A 48 13.30 -12.77 6.55
C ASP A 48 13.30 -14.13 7.24
N CYS A 49 13.58 -14.18 8.55
CA CYS A 49 13.47 -15.40 9.36
C CYS A 49 12.03 -15.94 9.37
N GLU A 50 11.05 -15.09 9.68
CA GLU A 50 9.64 -15.47 9.71
C GLU A 50 9.10 -15.88 8.34
N ARG A 51 9.53 -15.20 7.27
CA ARG A 51 9.18 -15.56 5.89
C ARG A 51 9.73 -16.93 5.51
N MET A 52 10.94 -17.27 5.93
CA MET A 52 11.53 -18.60 5.71
C MET A 52 10.76 -19.68 6.48
N LYS A 53 10.40 -19.43 7.74
CA LYS A 53 9.59 -20.36 8.55
C LYS A 53 8.21 -20.62 7.93
N ALA A 54 7.55 -19.57 7.45
CA ALA A 54 6.24 -19.65 6.82
C ALA A 54 6.28 -20.09 5.34
N ASN A 55 7.48 -20.32 4.77
CA ASN A 55 7.69 -20.61 3.35
C ASN A 55 7.08 -19.57 2.39
N ILE A 56 7.08 -18.30 2.78
CA ILE A 56 6.51 -17.19 1.99
C ILE A 56 7.59 -16.54 1.14
N LYS A 57 7.52 -16.73 -0.18
CA LYS A 57 8.48 -16.14 -1.13
C LYS A 57 8.32 -14.63 -1.33
N CYS A 58 7.16 -14.06 -1.03
CA CYS A 58 6.87 -12.64 -1.22
C CYS A 58 7.62 -11.75 -0.21
N THR A 59 8.23 -10.65 -0.68
CA THR A 59 8.90 -9.63 0.15
C THR A 59 8.00 -8.42 0.36
N LEU A 60 8.27 -7.66 1.43
CA LEU A 60 7.59 -6.40 1.69
C LEU A 60 7.91 -5.40 0.57
N SER A 61 6.88 -4.93 -0.14
CA SER A 61 7.04 -4.03 -1.28
C SER A 61 6.78 -2.58 -0.87
N GLY A 62 7.62 -1.65 -1.35
CA GLY A 62 7.46 -0.23 -1.06
C GLY A 62 6.58 0.46 -2.10
N ASP A 63 5.85 1.49 -1.68
CA ASP A 63 5.12 2.37 -2.59
C ASP A 63 6.07 3.43 -3.20
N MET A 64 6.10 3.51 -4.53
CA MET A 64 6.92 4.43 -5.31
C MET A 64 6.05 5.45 -6.02
N LYS A 65 6.19 6.73 -5.65
CA LYS A 65 5.36 7.84 -6.16
C LYS A 65 5.27 7.91 -7.70
N THR A 66 6.32 7.49 -8.41
CA THR A 66 6.40 7.58 -9.88
C THR A 66 5.82 6.36 -10.61
N ARG A 67 5.41 5.30 -9.89
CA ARG A 67 4.76 4.13 -10.47
C ARG A 67 3.40 3.97 -9.82
N TRP A 68 2.36 4.45 -10.46
CA TRP A 68 1.01 4.46 -9.90
C TRP A 68 0.50 3.07 -9.40
N ASN A 69 1.00 1.97 -9.97
CA ASN A 69 0.71 0.59 -9.53
C ASN A 69 1.40 0.16 -8.23
N SER A 70 2.37 0.92 -7.71
CA SER A 70 3.14 0.49 -6.53
C SER A 70 2.31 0.48 -5.26
N SER A 71 1.23 1.27 -5.20
CA SER A 71 0.33 1.28 -4.05
C SER A 71 -0.40 -0.06 -3.94
N PHE A 72 -0.92 -0.59 -5.06
CA PHE A 72 -1.49 -1.93 -5.12
C PHE A 72 -0.47 -3.00 -4.70
N ILE A 73 0.75 -2.96 -5.25
CA ILE A 73 1.80 -3.95 -4.93
C ILE A 73 2.16 -3.91 -3.43
N MET A 74 2.27 -2.71 -2.83
CA MET A 74 2.52 -2.55 -1.39
C MET A 74 1.39 -3.18 -0.58
N ILE A 75 0.13 -2.83 -0.87
CA ILE A 75 -1.05 -3.38 -0.17
C ILE A 75 -1.09 -4.90 -0.29
N ASN A 76 -0.93 -5.43 -1.50
CA ASN A 76 -0.89 -6.88 -1.76
C ASN A 76 0.21 -7.57 -0.94
N SER A 77 1.40 -6.97 -0.82
CA SER A 77 2.48 -7.54 0.00
C SER A 77 2.18 -7.48 1.50
N LEU A 78 1.55 -6.41 1.98
CA LEU A 78 1.14 -6.25 3.38
C LEU A 78 0.09 -7.30 3.76
N LEU A 79 -0.92 -7.51 2.91
CA LEU A 79 -1.97 -8.51 3.13
C LEU A 79 -1.38 -9.93 3.17
N LYS A 80 -0.47 -10.28 2.25
CA LYS A 80 0.20 -11.58 2.24
C LYS A 80 1.09 -11.82 3.46
N LEU A 81 1.66 -10.75 4.02
CA LEU A 81 2.55 -10.79 5.19
C LEU A 81 1.84 -10.42 6.49
N ARG A 82 0.50 -10.33 6.49
CA ARG A 82 -0.31 -9.90 7.65
C ARG A 82 0.04 -10.68 8.92
N VAL A 83 0.10 -12.01 8.82
CA VAL A 83 0.43 -12.88 9.96
C VAL A 83 1.79 -12.54 10.56
N ILE A 84 2.80 -12.29 9.72
CA ILE A 84 4.16 -11.94 10.18
C ILE A 84 4.18 -10.55 10.82
N ILE A 85 3.41 -9.61 10.27
CA ILE A 85 3.27 -8.26 10.84
C ILE A 85 2.58 -8.33 12.21
N GLU A 86 1.53 -9.14 12.36
CA GLU A 86 0.87 -9.37 13.64
C GLU A 86 1.82 -10.01 14.67
N THR A 87 2.64 -10.99 14.25
CA THR A 87 3.69 -11.58 15.10
C THR A 87 4.73 -10.54 15.52
N LEU A 88 5.18 -9.69 14.59
CA LEU A 88 6.09 -8.58 14.90
C LEU A 88 5.52 -7.70 16.01
N PHE A 89 4.25 -7.31 15.90
CA PHE A 89 3.62 -6.46 16.91
C PHE A 89 3.45 -7.17 18.26
N LYS A 90 3.35 -8.49 18.31
CA LYS A 90 3.35 -9.27 19.56
C LYS A 90 4.74 -9.35 20.19
N GLU A 91 5.77 -9.64 19.39
CA GLU A 91 7.15 -9.88 19.86
C GLU A 91 8.00 -8.59 19.93
N LYS A 92 7.42 -7.42 19.63
CA LYS A 92 8.14 -6.14 19.52
C LYS A 92 8.99 -5.75 20.74
N TYR A 93 8.66 -6.25 21.93
CA TYR A 93 9.41 -5.99 23.18
C TYR A 93 10.58 -6.94 23.39
N ASP A 94 10.54 -8.12 22.78
CA ASP A 94 11.60 -9.13 22.87
C ASP A 94 12.69 -8.92 21.81
N LEU A 95 12.38 -8.14 20.76
CA LEU A 95 13.36 -7.70 19.78
C LEU A 95 14.32 -6.68 20.40
N ASN A 96 15.62 -6.83 20.14
CA ASN A 96 16.67 -5.89 20.57
C ASN A 96 16.63 -4.56 19.78
N VAL A 97 15.44 -3.98 19.64
CA VAL A 97 15.15 -2.75 18.93
C VAL A 97 15.16 -1.59 19.93
N ARG A 98 15.69 -0.45 19.51
CA ARG A 98 15.74 0.75 20.37
C ARG A 98 14.33 1.21 20.73
N ARG A 99 14.14 1.67 21.98
CA ARG A 99 12.81 2.06 22.50
C ARG A 99 12.08 3.11 21.65
N ASP A 100 12.82 4.05 21.05
CA ASP A 100 12.26 5.05 20.14
C ASP A 100 11.59 4.42 18.90
N GLN A 101 12.20 3.37 18.35
CA GLN A 101 11.67 2.64 17.21
C GLN A 101 10.44 1.82 17.61
N ILE A 102 10.41 1.27 18.83
CA ILE A 102 9.23 0.56 19.36
C ILE A 102 8.05 1.53 19.51
N THR A 103 8.25 2.72 20.06
CA THR A 103 7.19 3.74 20.15
C THR A 103 6.65 4.13 18.77
N ARG A 104 7.54 4.26 17.78
CA ARG A 104 7.15 4.55 16.39
C ARG A 104 6.39 3.38 15.75
N LEU A 105 6.81 2.14 15.99
CA LEU A 105 6.08 0.93 15.58
C LEU A 105 4.65 0.94 16.10
N ILE A 106 4.47 1.17 17.40
CA ILE A 106 3.15 1.19 18.03
C ILE A 106 2.26 2.28 17.40
N ALA A 107 2.81 3.47 17.14
CA ALA A 107 2.06 4.54 16.48
C ALA A 107 1.62 4.19 15.03
N MET A 108 2.27 3.21 14.39
CA MET A 108 1.99 2.74 13.03
C MET A 108 1.28 1.38 12.99
N GLU A 109 0.82 0.87 14.14
CA GLU A 109 0.14 -0.43 14.24
C GLU A 109 -1.19 -0.42 13.50
N LEU A 110 -1.36 -1.33 12.54
CA LEU A 110 -2.57 -1.45 11.74
C LEU A 110 -3.64 -2.20 12.53
N LEU A 111 -4.78 -1.54 12.77
CA LEU A 111 -5.92 -2.10 13.48
C LEU A 111 -6.80 -2.95 12.56
N THR A 112 -7.75 -3.71 13.13
CA THR A 112 -8.66 -4.55 12.34
C THR A 112 -9.38 -3.78 11.24
N ASP A 113 -9.87 -2.57 11.54
CA ASP A 113 -10.55 -1.71 10.57
C ASP A 113 -9.61 -1.25 9.45
N ASP A 114 -8.34 -0.97 9.77
CA ASP A 114 -7.31 -0.63 8.78
C ASP A 114 -7.10 -1.80 7.81
N TRP A 115 -7.04 -3.04 8.32
CA TRP A 115 -6.90 -4.24 7.49
C TRP A 115 -8.12 -4.44 6.58
N THR A 116 -9.32 -4.28 7.10
CA THR A 116 -10.56 -4.38 6.31
C THR A 116 -10.61 -3.30 5.22
N LEU A 117 -10.16 -2.07 5.51
CA LEU A 117 -10.07 -1.02 4.51
C LEU A 117 -8.99 -1.32 3.46
N LEU A 118 -7.84 -1.90 3.85
CA LEU A 118 -6.81 -2.36 2.92
C LEU A 118 -7.31 -3.45 1.98
N GLU A 119 -8.11 -4.40 2.48
CA GLU A 119 -8.74 -5.45 1.65
C GLU A 119 -9.71 -4.85 0.63
N LYS A 120 -10.54 -3.89 1.03
CA LYS A 120 -11.44 -3.17 0.12
C LYS A 120 -10.65 -2.39 -0.94
N LEU A 121 -9.59 -1.68 -0.54
CA LEU A 121 -8.72 -0.95 -1.47
C LEU A 121 -8.01 -1.89 -2.43
N HIS A 122 -7.54 -3.04 -1.95
CA HIS A 122 -6.91 -4.06 -2.80
C HIS A 122 -7.88 -4.55 -3.87
N TYR A 123 -9.11 -4.88 -3.49
CA TYR A 123 -10.15 -5.32 -4.42
C TYR A 123 -10.47 -4.28 -5.50
N VAL A 124 -10.59 -3.00 -5.11
CA VAL A 124 -10.85 -1.90 -6.06
C VAL A 124 -9.68 -1.69 -7.01
N LEU A 125 -8.43 -1.81 -6.52
CA LEU A 125 -7.22 -1.53 -7.30
C LEU A 125 -6.77 -2.69 -8.19
N GLU A 126 -7.17 -3.92 -7.87
CA GLU A 126 -6.82 -5.13 -8.62
C GLU A 126 -7.14 -5.06 -10.12
N PRO A 127 -8.37 -4.72 -10.57
CA PRO A 127 -8.68 -4.66 -12.00
C PRO A 127 -7.82 -3.64 -12.75
N PHE A 128 -7.53 -2.48 -12.14
CA PHE A 128 -6.65 -1.47 -12.74
C PHE A 128 -5.21 -1.97 -12.87
N TYR A 129 -4.72 -2.69 -11.86
CA TYR A 129 -3.40 -3.31 -11.91
C TYR A 129 -3.31 -4.35 -13.03
N VAL A 130 -4.33 -5.20 -13.17
CA VAL A 130 -4.40 -6.21 -14.24
C VAL A 130 -4.46 -5.55 -15.61
N ALA A 131 -5.40 -4.62 -15.82
CA ALA A 131 -5.54 -3.87 -17.08
C ALA A 131 -4.21 -3.24 -17.50
N THR A 132 -3.50 -2.62 -16.56
CA THR A 132 -2.23 -1.97 -16.85
C THR A 132 -1.11 -2.94 -17.13
N THR A 133 -1.10 -4.07 -16.45
CA THR A 133 -0.12 -5.14 -16.72
C THR A 133 -0.31 -5.67 -18.13
N ILE A 134 -1.55 -5.80 -18.59
CA ILE A 134 -1.88 -6.19 -19.96
C ILE A 134 -1.45 -5.09 -20.95
N MET A 135 -1.82 -3.83 -20.69
CA MET A 135 -1.44 -2.70 -21.56
C MET A 135 0.07 -2.45 -21.64
N SER A 136 0.82 -2.84 -20.61
CA SER A 136 2.28 -2.71 -20.56
C SER A 136 3.02 -3.86 -21.27
N GLY A 137 2.29 -4.82 -21.84
CA GLY A 137 2.83 -5.94 -22.59
C GLY A 137 3.64 -5.49 -23.80
N ARG A 138 4.73 -6.21 -24.09
CA ARG A 138 5.59 -5.95 -25.26
C ARG A 138 5.57 -7.07 -26.29
N SER A 139 5.01 -8.22 -25.95
CA SER A 139 4.96 -9.43 -26.79
C SER A 139 3.72 -9.51 -27.68
N TYR A 140 2.81 -8.56 -27.57
CA TYR A 140 1.57 -8.49 -28.34
C TYR A 140 1.18 -7.04 -28.61
N SER A 141 0.33 -6.81 -29.61
CA SER A 141 -0.22 -5.49 -29.89
C SER A 141 -1.20 -5.10 -28.79
N THR A 142 -0.85 -4.07 -28.01
CA THR A 142 -1.65 -3.61 -26.87
C THR A 142 -2.73 -2.59 -27.27
N ILE A 143 -2.61 -1.96 -28.44
CA ILE A 143 -3.51 -0.89 -28.90
C ILE A 143 -4.96 -1.37 -29.08
N GLY A 144 -5.16 -2.59 -29.57
CA GLY A 144 -6.50 -3.16 -29.77
C GLY A 144 -7.18 -3.56 -28.46
N ILE A 145 -6.39 -3.80 -27.41
CA ILE A 145 -6.90 -4.20 -26.09
C ILE A 145 -7.41 -2.97 -25.32
N CYS A 146 -6.75 -1.82 -25.48
CA CYS A 146 -7.20 -0.56 -24.87
C CYS A 146 -8.63 -0.16 -25.25
N TYR A 147 -9.13 -0.61 -26.40
CA TYR A 147 -10.51 -0.31 -26.81
C TYR A 147 -11.56 -1.13 -26.04
N TYR A 148 -11.17 -2.29 -25.49
CA TYR A 148 -12.08 -3.24 -24.86
C TYR A 148 -12.04 -3.23 -23.32
N LEU A 149 -10.97 -2.68 -22.74
CA LEU A 149 -10.80 -2.47 -21.29
C LEU A 149 -11.52 -1.20 -20.83
#